data_AF-A0A843LJQ5-F1
#
_entry.id   AF-A0A843LJQ5-F1
#
_cell.length_a   1.000
_cell.length_b   1.000
_cell.length_c   1.000
_cell.angle_alpha   90.00
_cell.angle_beta   90.00
_cell.angle_gamma   90.00
#
_symmetry.space_group_name_H-M   'P 1'
#
loop_
_entity.id
_entity.type
_entity.pdbx_description
1 polymer ?
#
loop_
_entity_poly.entity_id
_entity_poly.type
_entity_poly.pdbx_seq_one_letter_code
_entity_poly.pdbx_strand_id
1 'polypeptide(L)'
;MIGKKIIESEPIQSVKVKEALEEFSQENELNYEQNITLNHLSRFKRYSVEDSEKIISELKDKIGLRHKVAVRIVDLIPQDLSDLRLIFAKEATHIEKEQMEDILEILDQYTIIE
;
A
#
# COMPACT_ATOMS: atom_id res chain seq x y z
N MET A 1 12.37 2.70 -21.62
CA MET A 1 12.93 3.31 -20.40
C MET A 1 12.52 4.77 -20.38
N ILE A 2 12.12 5.29 -19.21
CA ILE A 2 11.90 6.72 -19.03
C ILE A 2 13.26 7.35 -18.70
N GLY A 3 13.72 8.30 -19.53
CA GLY A 3 15.03 8.93 -19.36
C GLY A 3 16.24 8.03 -19.67
N LYS A 4 17.43 8.43 -19.20
CA LYS A 4 18.73 7.77 -19.49
C LYS A 4 19.08 6.61 -18.55
N LYS A 5 18.69 6.72 -17.27
CA LYS A 5 18.88 5.67 -16.25
C LYS A 5 17.88 5.88 -15.12
N ILE A 6 17.46 4.80 -14.47
CA ILE A 6 16.69 4.84 -13.22
C ILE A 6 17.70 4.91 -12.08
N ILE A 7 17.57 5.92 -11.21
CA ILE A 7 18.43 6.08 -10.03
C ILE A 7 17.83 5.28 -8.87
N GLU A 8 16.52 5.40 -8.69
CA GLU A 8 15.75 4.77 -7.62
C GLU A 8 14.33 4.50 -8.12
N SER A 9 13.71 3.44 -7.60
CA SER A 9 12.31 3.11 -7.85
C SER A 9 11.79 2.30 -6.68
N GLU A 10 10.79 2.86 -6.00
CA GLU A 10 10.06 2.18 -4.94
C GLU A 10 8.57 2.19 -5.24
N PRO A 11 7.84 1.11 -4.88
CA PRO A 11 6.39 1.13 -4.92
C PRO A 11 5.82 2.13 -3.90
N ILE A 12 4.71 2.77 -4.29
CA ILE A 12 3.93 3.66 -3.44
C ILE A 12 2.53 3.07 -3.22
N GLN A 13 1.88 3.49 -2.14
CA GLN A 13 0.54 3.02 -1.76
C GLN A 13 -0.51 3.60 -2.71
N SER A 14 -1.60 2.86 -2.89
CA SER A 14 -2.74 3.23 -3.74
C SER A 14 -3.33 4.61 -3.41
N VAL A 15 -3.38 4.98 -2.12
CA VAL A 15 -3.84 6.31 -1.68
C VAL A 15 -2.94 7.44 -2.18
N LYS A 16 -1.62 7.23 -2.22
CA LYS A 16 -0.66 8.22 -2.72
C LYS A 16 -0.74 8.37 -4.25
N VAL A 17 -1.03 7.27 -4.95
CA VAL A 17 -1.33 7.31 -6.39
C VAL A 17 -2.62 8.11 -6.65
N LYS A 18 -3.64 7.93 -5.82
CA LYS A 18 -4.90 8.67 -5.92
C LYS A 18 -4.66 10.17 -5.77
N GLU A 19 -3.97 10.59 -4.71
CA GLU A 19 -3.64 12.00 -4.47
C GLU A 19 -2.85 12.61 -5.64
N ALA A 20 -1.85 11.90 -6.16
CA ALA A 20 -1.07 12.36 -7.31
C ALA A 20 -1.92 12.55 -8.59
N LEU A 21 -2.89 11.67 -8.84
CA LEU A 21 -3.81 11.82 -9.98
C LEU A 21 -4.83 12.95 -9.76
N GLU A 22 -5.32 13.12 -8.53
CA GLU A 22 -6.23 14.22 -8.19
C GLU A 22 -5.52 15.58 -8.32
N GLU A 23 -4.31 15.72 -7.78
CA GLU A 23 -3.47 16.92 -7.94
C GLU A 23 -3.20 17.20 -9.42
N PHE A 24 -2.74 16.21 -10.18
CA PHE A 24 -2.48 16.37 -11.61
C PHE A 24 -3.73 16.81 -12.39
N SER A 25 -4.91 16.33 -12.00
CA SER A 25 -6.19 16.68 -12.63
C SER A 25 -6.66 18.12 -12.38
N GLN A 26 -6.09 18.81 -11.41
CA GLN A 26 -6.42 20.23 -11.14
C GLN A 26 -5.93 21.15 -12.27
N GLU A 27 -4.82 20.78 -12.91
CA GLU A 27 -4.18 21.58 -13.97
C GLU A 27 -4.25 20.90 -15.35
N ASN A 28 -4.57 19.61 -15.42
CA ASN A 28 -4.49 18.81 -16.65
C ASN A 28 -5.71 17.91 -16.84
N GLU A 29 -6.07 17.65 -18.10
CA GLU A 29 -7.05 16.62 -18.42
C GLU A 29 -6.42 15.23 -18.29
N LEU A 30 -7.03 14.37 -17.47
CA LEU A 30 -6.62 12.96 -17.36
C LEU A 30 -6.93 12.22 -18.65
N ASN A 31 -6.01 11.38 -19.10
CA ASN A 31 -6.28 10.47 -20.21
C ASN A 31 -7.22 9.31 -19.78
N TYR A 32 -7.63 8.47 -20.73
CA TYR A 32 -8.59 7.39 -20.48
C TYR A 32 -8.12 6.41 -19.38
N GLU A 33 -6.87 5.97 -19.43
CA GLU A 33 -6.30 4.99 -18.48
C GLU A 33 -6.12 5.59 -17.08
N GLN A 34 -5.73 6.87 -17.01
CA GLN A 34 -5.64 7.64 -15.77
C GLN A 34 -7.01 7.81 -15.11
N ASN A 35 -8.05 8.11 -15.91
CA ASN A 35 -9.42 8.18 -15.41
C ASN A 35 -9.91 6.82 -14.86
N ILE A 36 -9.62 5.73 -15.57
CA ILE A 36 -9.95 4.37 -15.08
C ILE A 36 -9.24 4.10 -13.75
N THR A 37 -7.97 4.47 -13.65
CA THR A 37 -7.17 4.26 -12.45
C THR A 37 -7.71 5.07 -11.29
N LEU A 38 -7.99 6.37 -11.47
CA LEU A 38 -8.60 7.21 -10.44
C LEU A 38 -9.97 6.68 -10.01
N ASN A 39 -10.79 6.21 -10.96
CA ASN A 39 -12.08 5.60 -10.66
C ASN A 39 -11.94 4.30 -9.86
N HIS A 40 -10.97 3.45 -10.20
CA HIS A 40 -10.66 2.24 -9.44
C HIS A 40 -10.25 2.59 -8.01
N LEU A 41 -9.26 3.48 -7.85
CA LEU A 41 -8.72 3.89 -6.56
C LEU A 41 -9.77 4.53 -5.65
N SER A 42 -10.76 5.21 -6.23
CA SER A 42 -11.84 5.86 -5.48
C SER A 42 -12.88 4.91 -4.89
N ARG A 43 -12.87 3.62 -5.27
CA ARG A 43 -13.88 2.63 -4.82
C ARG A 43 -13.46 1.83 -3.59
N PHE A 44 -12.18 1.85 -3.25
CA PHE A 44 -11.65 1.03 -2.16
C PHE A 44 -11.49 1.86 -0.90
N LYS A 45 -11.83 1.22 0.22
CA LYS A 45 -11.42 1.64 1.55
C LYS A 45 -9.90 1.69 1.63
N ARG A 46 -9.36 2.67 2.34
CA ARG A 46 -7.91 2.93 2.41
C ARG A 46 -7.56 3.58 3.73
N TYR A 47 -6.29 3.58 4.09
CA TYR A 47 -5.77 4.48 5.12
C TYR A 47 -5.53 5.87 4.52
N SER A 48 -5.38 6.89 5.38
CA SER A 48 -4.84 8.18 4.93
C SER A 48 -3.41 8.01 4.41
N VAL A 49 -2.88 8.99 3.66
CA VAL A 49 -1.46 8.93 3.22
C VAL A 49 -0.53 8.89 4.42
N GLU A 50 -0.80 9.72 5.43
CA GLU A 50 0.00 9.79 6.65
C GLU A 50 0.00 8.45 7.41
N ASP A 51 -1.18 7.86 7.62
CA ASP A 51 -1.29 6.57 8.31
C ASP A 51 -0.65 5.44 7.49
N SER A 52 -0.83 5.46 6.17
CA SER A 52 -0.19 4.51 5.26
C SER A 52 1.33 4.53 5.39
N GLU A 53 1.94 5.73 5.45
CA GLU A 53 3.38 5.88 5.60
C GLU A 53 3.87 5.40 6.97
N LYS A 54 3.12 5.68 8.05
CA LYS A 54 3.44 5.19 9.40
C LYS A 54 3.37 3.67 9.48
N ILE A 55 2.28 3.06 9.00
CA ILE A 55 2.12 1.60 8.96
C ILE A 55 3.29 0.96 8.21
N ILE A 56 3.66 1.48 7.03
CA ILE A 56 4.78 0.93 6.27
C ILE A 56 6.10 1.01 7.03
N SER A 57 6.37 2.12 7.72
CA SER A 57 7.57 2.22 8.57
C SER A 57 7.54 1.17 9.67
N GLU A 58 6.42 1.04 10.39
CA GLU A 58 6.30 0.06 11.48
C GLU A 58 6.47 -1.39 11.01
N LEU A 59 5.87 -1.74 9.87
CA LEU A 59 6.01 -3.07 9.27
C LEU A 59 7.45 -3.36 8.84
N LYS A 60 8.19 -2.35 8.38
CA LYS A 60 9.61 -2.49 8.04
C LYS A 60 10.48 -2.61 9.30
N ASP A 61 10.24 -1.77 10.29
CA ASP A 61 11.12 -1.61 11.45
C ASP A 61 10.89 -2.69 12.51
N LYS A 62 9.63 -3.06 12.77
CA LYS A 62 9.27 -4.05 13.80
C LYS A 62 9.29 -5.48 13.29
N ILE A 63 8.78 -5.70 12.07
CA ILE A 63 8.59 -7.04 11.49
C ILE A 63 9.71 -7.41 10.50
N GLY A 64 10.47 -6.43 9.99
CA GLY A 64 11.52 -6.66 9.01
C GLY A 64 10.97 -6.91 7.60
N LEU A 65 9.75 -6.45 7.29
CA LEU A 65 9.16 -6.66 5.97
C LEU A 65 9.88 -5.85 4.90
N ARG A 66 9.95 -6.42 3.70
CA ARG A 66 10.36 -5.69 2.50
C ARG A 66 9.35 -4.58 2.21
N HIS A 67 9.84 -3.40 1.79
CA HIS A 67 9.00 -2.24 1.48
C HIS A 67 7.81 -2.56 0.56
N LYS A 68 8.05 -3.33 -0.51
CA LYS A 68 7.00 -3.78 -1.44
C LYS A 68 5.88 -4.57 -0.76
N VAL A 69 6.20 -5.40 0.22
CA VAL A 69 5.20 -6.22 0.95
C VAL A 69 4.43 -5.35 1.94
N ALA A 70 5.10 -4.44 2.63
CA ALA A 70 4.46 -3.47 3.52
C ALA A 70 3.43 -2.61 2.76
N VAL A 71 3.79 -2.10 1.57
CA VAL A 71 2.85 -1.38 0.69
C VAL A 71 1.64 -2.25 0.31
N ARG A 72 1.87 -3.52 0.00
CA ARG A 72 0.78 -4.45 -0.35
C ARG A 72 -0.18 -4.69 0.81
N ILE A 73 0.33 -4.79 2.03
CA ILE A 73 -0.48 -4.96 3.25
C ILE A 73 -1.37 -3.74 3.46
N VAL A 74 -0.80 -2.53 3.35
CA VAL A 74 -1.56 -1.27 3.46
C VAL A 74 -2.67 -1.18 2.42
N ASP A 75 -2.40 -1.60 1.17
CA ASP A 75 -3.40 -1.55 0.09
C ASP A 75 -4.49 -2.61 0.21
N LEU A 76 -4.20 -3.77 0.79
CA LEU A 76 -5.14 -4.90 0.90
C LEU A 76 -5.93 -4.91 2.21
N ILE A 77 -5.44 -4.23 3.25
CA ILE A 77 -6.10 -4.12 4.56
C ILE A 77 -6.55 -5.49 5.10
N PRO A 78 -5.61 -6.45 5.30
CA PRO A 78 -5.96 -7.77 5.78
C PRO A 78 -6.66 -7.69 7.14
N GLN A 79 -7.73 -8.48 7.31
CA GLN A 79 -8.56 -8.49 8.50
C GLN A 79 -8.29 -9.71 9.38
N ASP A 80 -7.69 -10.76 8.81
CA ASP A 80 -7.40 -11.98 9.54
C ASP A 80 -6.12 -12.68 9.05
N LEU A 81 -5.77 -13.76 9.76
CA LEU A 81 -4.60 -14.57 9.41
C LEU A 81 -4.72 -15.28 8.05
N SER A 82 -5.93 -15.49 7.54
CA SER A 82 -6.14 -16.10 6.22
C SER A 82 -5.79 -15.13 5.10
N ASP A 83 -6.14 -13.85 5.26
CA ASP A 83 -5.72 -12.79 4.34
C ASP A 83 -4.19 -12.69 4.30
N LEU A 84 -3.54 -12.66 5.46
CA LEU A 84 -2.07 -12.61 5.54
C LEU A 84 -1.44 -13.86 4.93
N ARG A 85 -1.95 -15.07 5.22
CA ARG A 85 -1.48 -16.30 4.58
C ARG A 85 -1.58 -16.23 3.05
N LEU A 86 -2.64 -15.63 2.52
CA LEU A 86 -2.81 -15.45 1.08
C LEU A 86 -1.80 -14.46 0.51
N ILE A 87 -1.57 -13.33 1.19
CA ILE A 87 -0.54 -12.33 0.81
C ILE A 87 0.85 -12.98 0.77
N PHE A 88 1.20 -13.75 1.80
CA PHE A 88 2.53 -14.36 1.92
C PHE A 88 2.70 -15.66 1.11
N ALA A 89 1.63 -16.26 0.57
CA ALA A 89 1.69 -17.53 -0.16
C ALA A 89 2.65 -17.55 -1.37
N LYS A 90 2.98 -16.37 -1.92
CA LYS A 90 3.93 -16.20 -3.04
C LYS A 90 5.08 -15.25 -2.72
N GLU A 91 5.22 -14.82 -1.47
CA GLU A 91 6.34 -14.00 -1.05
C GLU A 91 7.54 -14.88 -0.68
N ALA A 92 8.75 -14.36 -0.93
CA ALA A 92 9.98 -15.07 -0.57
C ALA A 92 10.24 -15.06 0.95
N THR A 93 9.57 -14.16 1.67
CA THR A 93 9.70 -14.01 3.12
C THR A 93 8.87 -15.08 3.81
N HIS A 94 9.53 -15.95 4.58
CA HIS A 94 8.83 -16.80 5.53
C HIS A 94 8.40 -15.92 6.71
N ILE A 95 7.12 -15.93 7.03
CA ILE A 95 6.56 -15.26 8.21
C ILE A 95 5.95 -16.30 9.13
N GLU A 96 6.17 -16.14 10.44
CA GLU A 96 5.56 -16.99 11.46
C GLU A 96 4.16 -16.49 11.85
N LYS A 97 3.39 -17.34 12.52
CA LYS A 97 2.04 -16.99 12.98
C LYS A 97 2.04 -15.77 13.91
N GLU A 98 2.99 -15.71 14.83
CA GLU A 98 3.16 -14.62 15.80
C GLU A 98 3.39 -13.28 15.07
N GLN A 99 4.26 -13.26 14.06
CA GLN A 99 4.50 -12.06 13.25
C GLN A 99 3.27 -11.63 12.44
N MET A 100 2.42 -12.57 12.01
CA MET A 100 1.15 -12.22 11.37
C MET A 100 0.15 -11.61 12.36
N GLU A 101 0.15 -12.07 13.61
CA GLU A 101 -0.65 -11.47 14.68
C GLU A 101 -0.16 -10.04 14.99
N ASP A 102 1.15 -9.83 15.09
CA ASP A 102 1.75 -8.50 15.27
C ASP A 102 1.38 -7.55 14.12
N ILE A 103 1.30 -8.03 12.87
CA ILE A 103 0.84 -7.21 11.73
C ILE A 103 -0.60 -6.75 11.94
N LEU A 104 -1.50 -7.65 12.33
CA LEU A 104 -2.91 -7.28 12.57
C LEU A 104 -3.02 -6.28 13.73
N GLU A 105 -2.27 -6.48 14.81
CA GLU A 105 -2.21 -5.55 15.94
C GLU A 105 -1.72 -4.15 15.53
N ILE A 106 -0.75 -4.06 14.62
CA ILE A 106 -0.32 -2.77 14.06
C ILE A 106 -1.48 -2.14 13.28
N LEU A 107 -2.13 -2.88 12.39
CA LEU A 107 -3.21 -2.35 11.54
C LEU A 107 -4.43 -1.87 12.35
N ASP A 108 -4.74 -2.53 13.46
CA ASP A 108 -5.85 -2.18 14.37
C ASP A 108 -5.66 -0.82 15.06
N GLN A 109 -4.44 -0.27 15.07
CA GLN A 109 -4.15 1.06 15.62
C GLN A 109 -4.59 2.20 14.68
N TYR A 110 -4.92 1.88 13.43
CA TYR A 110 -5.17 2.87 12.38
C TYR A 110 -6.60 2.85 11.88
N THR A 111 -7.13 4.02 11.52
CA THR A 111 -8.51 4.15 11.02
C THR A 111 -8.54 4.12 9.51
N ILE A 112 -9.47 3.34 8.97
CA ILE A 112 -9.74 3.24 7.55
C ILE A 112 -10.72 4.36 7.15
N ILE A 113 -10.40 5.08 6.08
CA ILE A 113 -11.24 6.10 5.45
C ILE A 113 -11.96 5.54 4.21
N GLU A 114 -13.12 6.12 3.91
CA GLU A 114 -13.92 5.82 2.70
C GLU A 114 -13.33 6.48 1.42
#